data_AF-A0A4R2M5T0-F1
#
_entry.id   AF-A0A4R2M5T0-F1
#
_cell.length_a   1.000
_cell.length_b   1.000
_cell.length_c   1.000
_cell.angle_alpha   90.00
_cell.angle_beta   90.00
_cell.angle_gamma   90.00
#
_symmetry.space_group_name_H-M   'P 1'
#
loop_
_entity.id
_entity.type
_entity.pdbx_description
1 polymer ?
#
loop_
_entity_poly.entity_id
_entity_poly.type
_entity_poly.pdbx_seq_one_letter_code
_entity_poly.pdbx_strand_id
1 'polypeptide(L)'
;MMTNPASLDELKRQLAELDELSRQGVLTGDAARSAREDLERRIVAAVTAQGAAGSGAAAAAPEPVPRVPRKLALAIAAFVLVAGAAGYAVHGDWPGWKVGPPDPALREQTAAAQDGAPSQQQIEGLVGVLEERLKQEPGDTQAWQMLGRTYAALGRADEALKAYRKVSELKPGDAQALADLADAIGMANNRSLDGEPEKLIAQALKADPDNVKALALGGTIAFNREQYPKAVQLWERAIRNAGPTGEFAQQLQGAVDEARKRGGMPSAPPVAQAAPQAPAVPASAGAAAAAGAVITGRVELAPALRERIAPGDTVFVFARPAEGSRMPLAIVKRTAAELPFEFTLDDSQAMTQEMRLSMQKNVIVGVRVSKTGDAMPKAGDLQGTSQPVAVGSRGLRLVIDETVK
;
A
#
# COMPACT_ATOMS: atom_id res chain seq x y z
N MET A 1 51.49 19.49 -1.02
CA MET A 1 51.54 18.12 -0.44
C MET A 1 50.40 17.33 -1.06
N MET A 2 50.71 16.44 -2.00
CA MET A 2 49.71 15.56 -2.64
C MET A 2 49.38 14.43 -1.65
N THR A 3 48.14 14.39 -1.16
CA THR A 3 47.64 13.28 -0.35
C THR A 3 47.53 12.05 -1.23
N ASN A 4 48.32 11.03 -0.90
CA ASN A 4 48.30 9.73 -1.57
C ASN A 4 46.88 9.14 -1.46
N PRO A 5 46.21 8.74 -2.56
CA PRO A 5 44.90 8.09 -2.45
C PRO A 5 45.06 6.80 -1.64
N ALA A 6 44.29 6.66 -0.56
CA ALA A 6 44.25 5.42 0.22
C ALA A 6 43.92 4.25 -0.73
N SER A 7 44.67 3.15 -0.61
CA SER A 7 44.43 1.96 -1.44
C SER A 7 43.02 1.42 -1.20
N LEU A 8 42.42 0.81 -2.22
CA LEU A 8 41.06 0.25 -2.14
C LEU A 8 40.90 -0.72 -0.96
N ASP A 9 41.94 -1.49 -0.64
CA ASP A 9 41.94 -2.44 0.47
C ASP A 9 41.95 -1.75 1.84
N GLU A 10 42.61 -0.60 1.96
CA GLU A 10 42.60 0.22 3.16
C GLU A 10 41.20 0.81 3.40
N LEU A 11 40.54 1.31 2.36
CA LEU A 11 39.17 1.84 2.46
C LEU A 11 38.15 0.76 2.86
N LYS A 12 38.30 -0.47 2.35
CA LYS A 12 37.46 -1.60 2.74
C LYS A 12 37.68 -2.00 4.20
N ARG A 13 38.92 -1.95 4.68
CA ARG A 13 39.25 -2.25 6.08
C ARG A 13 38.65 -1.21 7.04
N GLN A 14 38.75 0.08 6.68
CA GLN A 14 38.15 1.17 7.44
C GLN A 14 36.63 1.08 7.51
N LEU A 15 35.97 0.62 6.44
CA LEU A 15 34.52 0.37 6.43
C LEU A 15 34.13 -0.75 7.41
N ALA A 16 34.90 -1.85 7.42
CA ALA A 16 34.65 -2.97 8.33
C ALA A 16 34.87 -2.60 9.81
N GLU A 17 35.87 -1.76 10.09
CA GLU A 17 36.14 -1.25 11.44
C GLU A 17 35.04 -0.29 11.91
N LEU A 18 34.52 0.56 11.02
CA LEU A 18 33.40 1.46 11.30
C LEU A 18 32.09 0.70 11.61
N ASP A 19 31.82 -0.38 10.87
CA ASP A 19 30.66 -1.26 11.12
C ASP A 19 30.78 -1.95 12.49
N GLU A 20 31.98 -2.37 12.88
CA GLU A 20 32.24 -2.99 14.19
C GLU A 20 32.09 -1.99 15.35
N LEU A 21 32.61 -0.77 15.20
CA LEU A 21 32.42 0.32 16.18
C LEU A 21 30.95 0.72 16.32
N SER A 22 30.19 0.65 15.22
CA SER A 22 28.75 0.90 15.23
C SER A 22 27.99 -0.22 15.95
N ARG A 23 28.38 -1.49 15.76
CA ARG A 23 27.81 -2.64 16.48
C ARG A 23 28.11 -2.61 17.97
N GLN A 24 29.29 -2.13 18.36
CA GLN A 24 29.69 -1.96 19.76
C GLN A 24 29.06 -0.72 20.41
N GLY A 25 28.27 0.07 19.66
CA GLY A 25 27.57 1.25 20.18
C GLY A 25 28.48 2.44 20.47
N VAL A 26 29.72 2.42 19.99
CA VAL A 26 30.70 3.51 20.17
C VAL A 26 30.39 4.68 19.22
N LEU A 27 29.86 4.38 18.04
CA LEU A 27 29.32 5.36 17.09
C LEU A 27 27.83 5.07 16.85
N THR A 28 26.95 6.04 17.16
CA THR A 28 25.49 5.85 17.04
C THR A 28 24.83 6.98 16.25
N GLY A 29 23.74 6.63 15.55
CA GLY A 29 22.87 7.60 14.87
C GLY A 29 23.46 8.16 13.58
N ASP A 30 23.21 9.44 13.33
CA ASP A 30 23.53 10.09 12.05
C ASP A 30 25.04 10.22 11.80
N ALA A 31 25.87 10.22 12.86
CA ALA A 31 27.33 10.25 12.73
C ALA A 31 27.90 8.98 12.07
N ALA A 32 27.37 7.80 12.42
CA ALA A 32 27.77 6.54 11.81
C ALA A 32 27.32 6.46 10.34
N ARG A 33 26.12 6.96 10.06
CA ARG A 33 25.56 6.97 8.69
C ARG A 33 26.39 7.86 7.76
N SER A 34 26.71 9.09 8.18
CA SER A 34 27.52 10.02 7.39
C SER A 34 28.93 9.50 7.12
N ALA A 35 29.60 8.94 8.14
CA ALA A 35 30.94 8.39 7.99
C ALA A 35 30.99 7.18 7.03
N ARG A 36 29.92 6.37 7.03
CA ARG A 36 29.77 5.23 6.11
C ARG A 36 29.58 5.68 4.66
N GLU A 37 28.72 6.68 4.43
CA GLU A 37 28.46 7.21 3.09
C GLU A 37 29.72 7.83 2.46
N ASP A 38 30.54 8.53 3.24
CA ASP A 38 31.80 9.11 2.76
C ASP A 38 32.82 8.03 2.36
N LEU A 39 32.92 6.93 3.11
CA LEU A 39 33.78 5.80 2.76
C LEU A 39 33.30 5.07 1.50
N GLU A 40 31.99 4.85 1.35
CA GLU A 40 31.41 4.22 0.16
C GLU A 40 31.66 5.06 -1.10
N ARG A 41 31.51 6.38 -1.05
CA ARG A 41 31.83 7.28 -2.18
C ARG A 41 33.30 7.19 -2.57
N ARG A 42 34.21 7.12 -1.59
CA ARG A 42 35.66 7.00 -1.84
C ARG A 42 36.03 5.63 -2.43
N ILE A 43 35.36 4.56 -2.01
CA ILE A 43 35.54 3.21 -2.60
C ILE A 43 35.10 3.20 -4.06
N VAL A 44 33.93 3.76 -4.37
CA VAL A 44 33.43 3.85 -5.75
C VAL A 44 34.38 4.67 -6.63
N ALA A 45 34.86 5.81 -6.12
CA ALA A 45 35.87 6.62 -6.82
C ALA A 45 37.19 5.87 -7.06
N ALA A 46 37.65 5.06 -6.09
CA ALA A 46 38.87 4.26 -6.24
C ALA A 46 38.70 3.11 -7.25
N VAL A 47 37.56 2.41 -7.25
CA VAL A 47 37.27 1.32 -8.21
C VAL A 47 37.14 1.85 -9.64
N THR A 48 36.48 2.99 -9.81
CA THR A 48 36.34 3.66 -11.12
C THR A 48 37.69 4.17 -11.63
N ALA A 49 38.54 4.71 -10.74
CA ALA A 49 39.91 5.11 -11.10
C ALA A 49 40.82 3.91 -11.47
N GLN A 50 40.71 2.77 -10.78
CA GLN A 50 41.41 1.54 -11.15
C GLN A 50 40.93 0.97 -12.49
N GLY A 51 39.63 1.06 -12.77
CA GLY A 51 39.06 0.66 -14.07
C GLY A 51 39.55 1.52 -15.23
N ALA A 52 39.77 2.82 -15.00
CA ALA A 52 40.33 3.75 -15.99
C ALA A 52 41.86 3.63 -16.15
N ALA A 53 42.58 3.26 -15.09
CA ALA A 53 44.02 3.01 -15.15
C ALA A 53 44.38 1.67 -15.82
N GLY A 54 43.46 0.71 -15.86
CA GLY A 54 43.62 -0.58 -16.56
C GLY A 54 43.44 -0.51 -18.08
N SER A 55 42.96 0.60 -18.64
CA SER A 55 42.77 0.78 -20.09
C SER A 55 43.95 1.47 -20.75
N GLY A 56 45.16 0.99 -20.46
CA GLY A 56 46.42 1.45 -21.05
C GLY A 56 47.23 0.28 -21.63
N ALA A 57 46.71 -0.42 -22.64
CA ALA A 57 47.50 -1.35 -23.45
C ALA A 57 46.91 -1.50 -24.86
N ALA A 58 47.83 -1.53 -25.84
CA ALA A 58 47.59 -1.54 -27.27
C ALA A 58 46.84 -2.78 -27.79
N ALA A 59 46.24 -2.58 -28.97
CA ALA A 59 45.63 -3.54 -29.88
C ALA A 59 45.89 -5.04 -29.64
N ALA A 60 44.83 -5.77 -29.27
CA ALA A 60 44.64 -7.18 -29.60
C ALA A 60 43.19 -7.36 -30.06
N ALA A 61 42.99 -8.08 -31.17
CA ALA A 61 41.71 -8.22 -31.86
C ALA A 61 40.63 -8.85 -30.96
N PRO A 62 39.36 -8.40 -31.03
CA PRO A 62 38.28 -9.00 -30.25
C PRO A 62 37.87 -10.34 -30.86
N GLU A 63 37.73 -11.37 -30.03
CA GLU A 63 37.11 -12.63 -30.43
C GLU A 63 35.66 -12.40 -30.91
N PRO A 64 35.18 -13.18 -31.90
CA PRO A 64 33.87 -12.96 -32.49
C PRO A 64 32.76 -13.39 -31.54
N VAL A 65 32.20 -12.42 -30.80
CA VAL A 65 30.87 -12.58 -30.20
C VAL A 65 29.85 -12.88 -31.31
N PRO A 66 28.94 -13.86 -31.12
CA PRO A 66 27.93 -14.20 -32.12
C PRO A 66 27.05 -12.96 -32.38
N ARG A 67 27.25 -12.36 -33.57
CA ARG A 67 26.49 -11.18 -33.99
C ARG A 67 25.04 -11.60 -34.23
N VAL A 68 24.15 -11.13 -33.36
CA VAL A 68 22.71 -11.19 -33.60
C VAL A 68 22.45 -10.58 -34.97
N PRO A 69 21.79 -11.30 -35.92
CA PRO A 69 21.60 -10.78 -37.27
C PRO A 69 20.85 -9.44 -37.18
N ARG A 70 21.32 -8.40 -37.89
CA ARG A 70 20.75 -7.04 -37.85
C ARG A 70 19.23 -7.01 -38.01
N LYS A 71 18.68 -7.95 -38.79
CA LYS A 71 17.23 -8.13 -38.97
C LYS A 71 16.52 -8.53 -37.68
N LEU A 72 17.12 -9.39 -36.87
CA LEU A 72 16.57 -9.81 -35.56
C LEU A 72 16.71 -8.69 -34.52
N ALA A 73 17.81 -7.94 -34.51
CA ALA A 73 17.95 -6.77 -33.66
C ALA A 73 16.91 -5.68 -33.99
N LEU A 74 16.68 -5.41 -35.28
CA LEU A 74 15.64 -4.50 -35.74
C LEU A 74 14.23 -5.02 -35.44
N ALA A 75 14.00 -6.33 -35.57
CA ALA A 75 12.72 -6.94 -35.24
C ALA A 75 12.43 -6.86 -33.73
N ILE A 76 13.43 -7.08 -32.87
CA ILE A 76 13.29 -6.92 -31.41
C ILE A 76 13.03 -5.45 -31.06
N ALA A 77 13.76 -4.51 -31.65
CA ALA A 77 13.53 -3.08 -31.41
C ALA A 77 12.13 -2.63 -31.86
N ALA A 78 11.68 -3.08 -33.03
CA ALA A 78 10.33 -2.83 -33.53
C ALA A 78 9.27 -3.49 -32.62
N PHE A 79 9.52 -4.72 -32.15
CA PHE A 79 8.62 -5.42 -31.24
C PHE A 79 8.51 -4.70 -29.89
N VAL A 80 9.62 -4.22 -29.32
CA VAL A 80 9.60 -3.45 -28.07
C VAL A 80 8.84 -2.14 -28.25
N LEU A 81 9.02 -1.44 -29.37
CA LEU A 81 8.28 -0.21 -29.66
C LEU A 81 6.78 -0.46 -29.85
N VAL A 82 6.41 -1.52 -30.58
CA VAL A 82 5.00 -1.86 -30.83
C VAL A 82 4.33 -2.41 -29.58
N ALA A 83 5.01 -3.27 -28.82
CA ALA A 83 4.51 -3.80 -27.55
C ALA A 83 4.42 -2.70 -26.47
N GLY A 84 5.37 -1.77 -26.46
CA GLY A 84 5.32 -0.57 -25.61
C GLY A 84 4.15 0.34 -25.99
N ALA A 85 3.96 0.61 -27.29
CA ALA A 85 2.83 1.41 -27.78
C ALA A 85 1.48 0.72 -27.54
N ALA A 86 1.39 -0.60 -27.73
CA ALA A 86 0.18 -1.37 -27.47
C ALA A 86 -0.12 -1.49 -25.97
N GLY A 87 0.90 -1.73 -25.15
CA GLY A 87 0.78 -1.71 -23.69
C GLY A 87 0.32 -0.35 -23.18
N TYR A 88 0.87 0.73 -23.74
CA TYR A 88 0.44 2.09 -23.45
C TYR A 88 -0.98 2.40 -23.96
N ALA A 89 -1.39 1.84 -25.10
CA ALA A 89 -2.76 2.02 -25.60
C ALA A 89 -3.81 1.27 -24.76
N VAL A 90 -3.44 0.16 -24.12
CA VAL A 90 -4.35 -0.66 -23.30
C VAL A 90 -4.37 -0.21 -21.83
N HIS A 91 -3.24 0.25 -21.29
CA HIS A 91 -3.09 0.59 -19.87
C HIS A 91 -2.75 2.06 -19.59
N GLY A 92 -2.50 2.87 -20.62
CA GLY A 92 -2.20 4.28 -20.46
C GLY A 92 -3.45 5.14 -20.34
N ASP A 93 -3.39 6.14 -19.47
CA ASP A 93 -4.40 7.20 -19.38
C ASP A 93 -4.39 8.08 -20.64
N TRP A 94 -5.24 7.74 -21.62
CA TRP A 94 -5.48 8.56 -22.82
C TRP A 94 -5.78 10.05 -22.54
N PRO A 95 -6.43 10.45 -21.42
CA PRO A 95 -6.63 11.87 -21.10
C PRO A 95 -5.32 12.65 -20.83
N GLY A 96 -4.24 11.98 -20.42
CA GLY A 96 -2.96 12.63 -20.07
C GLY A 96 -2.26 13.31 -21.26
N TRP A 97 -2.54 12.88 -22.49
CA TRP A 97 -1.94 13.46 -23.70
C TRP A 97 -2.58 14.80 -24.12
N LYS A 98 -3.83 15.08 -23.69
CA LYS A 98 -4.47 16.40 -23.89
C LYS A 98 -3.97 17.44 -22.89
N VAL A 99 -3.27 16.99 -21.86
CA VAL A 99 -2.59 17.86 -20.90
C VAL A 99 -1.24 18.21 -21.51
N GLY A 100 -1.23 19.25 -22.35
CA GLY A 100 0.03 19.92 -22.72
C GLY A 100 0.78 20.35 -21.45
N PRO A 101 2.11 20.59 -21.53
CA PRO A 101 2.85 21.12 -20.40
C PRO A 101 2.09 22.32 -19.81
N PRO A 102 1.94 22.43 -18.48
CA PRO A 102 1.24 23.55 -17.86
C PRO A 102 1.81 24.85 -18.42
N ASP A 103 0.90 25.75 -18.79
CA ASP A 103 1.22 27.02 -19.44
C ASP A 103 2.47 27.65 -18.78
N PRO A 104 3.53 27.99 -19.55
CA PRO A 104 4.75 28.56 -18.97
C PRO A 104 4.47 29.76 -18.06
N ALA A 105 3.41 30.55 -18.33
CA ALA A 105 2.98 31.64 -17.45
C ALA A 105 2.49 31.13 -16.07
N LEU A 106 1.75 30.01 -16.06
CA LEU A 106 1.36 29.32 -14.83
C LEU A 106 2.55 28.70 -14.11
N ARG A 107 3.53 28.13 -14.83
CA ARG A 107 4.76 27.60 -14.21
C ARG A 107 5.58 28.68 -13.53
N GLU A 108 5.75 29.85 -14.15
CA GLU A 108 6.55 30.93 -13.58
C GLU A 108 5.89 31.51 -12.32
N GLN A 109 4.57 31.70 -12.34
CA GLN A 109 3.81 32.22 -11.19
C GLN A 109 3.65 31.20 -10.05
N THR A 110 3.61 29.91 -10.35
CA THR A 110 3.57 28.84 -9.32
C THR A 110 4.95 28.42 -8.83
N ALA A 111 6.01 28.52 -9.65
CA ALA A 111 7.38 28.24 -9.25
C ALA A 111 7.97 29.34 -8.35
N ALA A 112 7.48 30.58 -8.44
CA ALA A 112 7.80 31.65 -7.51
C ALA A 112 7.30 31.41 -6.07
N ALA A 113 6.59 30.31 -5.80
CA ALA A 113 6.09 29.92 -4.49
C ALA A 113 7.01 28.94 -3.73
N GLN A 114 8.26 28.74 -4.17
CA GLN A 114 9.15 27.74 -3.56
C GLN A 114 9.76 28.15 -2.20
N ASP A 115 9.62 29.42 -1.78
CA ASP A 115 10.17 29.91 -0.50
C ASP A 115 9.12 30.41 0.51
N GLY A 116 7.82 30.16 0.28
CA GLY A 116 6.75 30.53 1.22
C GLY A 116 5.35 30.36 0.64
N ALA A 117 4.33 30.43 1.51
CA ALA A 117 2.94 30.47 1.06
C ALA A 117 2.76 31.63 0.05
N PRO A 118 2.08 31.41 -1.10
CA PRO A 118 1.94 32.44 -2.12
C PRO A 118 1.27 33.69 -1.52
N SER A 119 1.84 34.85 -1.79
CA SER A 119 1.28 36.13 -1.32
C SER A 119 -0.09 36.36 -1.95
N GLN A 120 -0.97 37.09 -1.25
CA GLN A 120 -2.31 37.39 -1.76
C GLN A 120 -2.28 38.01 -3.16
N GLN A 121 -1.30 38.87 -3.46
CA GLN A 121 -1.11 39.46 -4.79
C GLN A 121 -0.74 38.42 -5.86
N GLN A 122 0.06 37.39 -5.52
CA GLN A 122 0.38 36.30 -6.44
C GLN A 122 -0.86 35.44 -6.73
N ILE A 123 -1.68 35.16 -5.72
CA ILE A 123 -2.93 34.41 -5.87
C ILE A 123 -3.94 35.21 -6.71
N GLU A 124 -4.03 36.54 -6.53
CA GLU A 124 -4.84 37.43 -7.36
C GLU A 124 -4.34 37.48 -8.81
N GLY A 125 -3.02 37.50 -9.04
CA GLY A 125 -2.45 37.40 -10.38
C GLY A 125 -2.85 36.12 -11.12
N LEU A 126 -2.87 34.99 -10.40
CA LEU A 126 -3.28 33.70 -10.95
C LEU A 126 -4.76 33.69 -11.38
N VAL A 127 -5.64 34.42 -10.68
CA VAL A 127 -7.04 34.59 -11.10
C VAL A 127 -7.11 35.19 -12.50
N GLY A 128 -6.38 36.29 -12.76
CA GLY A 128 -6.41 36.97 -14.05
C GLY A 128 -5.92 36.08 -15.20
N VAL A 129 -4.84 35.30 -14.98
CA VAL A 129 -4.32 34.34 -15.96
C VAL A 129 -5.37 33.27 -16.27
N LEU A 130 -6.03 32.74 -15.24
CA LEU A 130 -7.03 31.69 -15.38
C LEU A 130 -8.30 32.19 -16.09
N GLU A 131 -8.76 33.39 -15.74
CA GLU A 131 -9.90 34.02 -16.41
C GLU A 131 -9.62 34.25 -17.90
N GLU A 132 -8.43 34.72 -18.26
CA GLU A 132 -8.07 34.94 -19.66
C GLU A 132 -7.99 33.62 -20.44
N ARG A 133 -7.40 32.58 -19.85
CA ARG A 133 -7.40 31.23 -20.43
C ARG A 133 -8.83 30.72 -20.67
N LEU A 134 -9.72 30.94 -19.71
CA LEU A 134 -11.11 30.49 -19.81
C LEU A 134 -11.96 31.30 -20.80
N LYS A 135 -11.55 32.52 -21.18
CA LYS A 135 -12.14 33.23 -22.32
C LYS A 135 -11.80 32.55 -23.65
N GLN A 136 -10.58 32.03 -23.77
CA GLN A 136 -10.10 31.34 -24.97
C GLN A 136 -10.60 29.89 -25.03
N GLU A 137 -10.61 29.20 -23.89
CA GLU A 137 -11.03 27.81 -23.74
C GLU A 137 -12.11 27.64 -22.66
N PRO A 138 -13.38 28.01 -22.93
CA PRO A 138 -14.46 27.95 -21.93
C PRO A 138 -14.79 26.55 -21.42
N GLY A 139 -14.35 25.51 -22.15
CA GLY A 139 -14.55 24.10 -21.79
C GLY A 139 -13.43 23.50 -20.94
N ASP A 140 -12.38 24.26 -20.62
CA ASP A 140 -11.26 23.75 -19.82
C ASP A 140 -11.68 23.56 -18.36
N THR A 141 -12.09 22.33 -18.06
CA THR A 141 -12.56 21.97 -16.72
C THR A 141 -11.45 22.07 -15.67
N GLN A 142 -10.18 21.85 -16.04
CA GLN A 142 -9.07 21.98 -15.09
C GLN A 142 -8.82 23.44 -14.73
N ALA A 143 -8.87 24.34 -15.72
CA ALA A 143 -8.78 25.77 -15.46
C ALA A 143 -9.94 26.28 -14.59
N TRP A 144 -11.17 25.81 -14.83
CA TRP A 144 -12.31 26.12 -13.95
C TRP A 144 -12.15 25.59 -12.52
N GLN A 145 -11.64 24.36 -12.35
CA GLN A 145 -11.37 23.78 -11.04
C GLN A 145 -10.30 24.59 -10.28
N MET A 146 -9.22 24.94 -10.97
CA MET A 146 -8.15 25.72 -10.36
C MET A 146 -8.62 27.13 -10.01
N LEU A 147 -9.38 27.79 -10.88
CA LEU A 147 -9.99 29.09 -10.62
C LEU A 147 -10.89 29.05 -9.37
N GLY A 148 -11.71 28.01 -9.23
CA GLY A 148 -12.53 27.79 -8.03
C GLY A 148 -11.71 27.63 -6.75
N ARG A 149 -10.60 26.88 -6.79
CA ARG A 149 -9.66 26.74 -5.65
C ARG A 149 -8.99 28.06 -5.30
N THR A 150 -8.56 28.81 -6.31
CA THR A 150 -7.90 30.12 -6.15
C THR A 150 -8.86 31.13 -5.51
N TYR A 151 -10.11 31.21 -5.96
CA TYR A 151 -11.11 32.07 -5.31
C TYR A 151 -11.41 31.65 -3.87
N ALA A 152 -11.52 30.34 -3.60
CA ALA A 152 -11.75 29.84 -2.25
C ALA A 152 -10.59 30.21 -1.31
N ALA A 153 -9.34 30.10 -1.78
CA ALA A 153 -8.16 30.52 -1.02
C ALA A 153 -8.14 32.03 -0.71
N LEU A 154 -8.71 32.85 -1.59
CA LEU A 154 -8.90 34.30 -1.39
C LEU A 154 -10.13 34.65 -0.51
N GLY A 155 -10.90 33.65 -0.04
CA GLY A 155 -12.15 33.88 0.69
C GLY A 155 -13.31 34.38 -0.18
N ARG A 156 -13.16 34.37 -1.50
CA ARG A 156 -14.17 34.80 -2.49
C ARG A 156 -15.14 33.66 -2.79
N ALA A 157 -15.99 33.34 -1.81
CA ALA A 157 -16.84 32.15 -1.83
C ALA A 157 -17.86 32.14 -2.99
N ASP A 158 -18.46 33.29 -3.32
CA ASP A 158 -19.44 33.40 -4.39
C ASP A 158 -18.84 33.15 -5.78
N GLU A 159 -17.63 33.66 -6.03
CA GLU A 159 -16.90 33.42 -7.27
C GLU A 159 -16.39 31.98 -7.36
N ALA A 160 -15.91 31.41 -6.26
CA ALA A 160 -15.55 30.00 -6.18
C ALA A 160 -16.74 29.12 -6.57
N LEU A 161 -17.93 29.40 -6.00
CA LEU A 161 -19.16 28.69 -6.32
C LEU A 161 -19.51 28.74 -7.81
N LYS A 162 -19.38 29.91 -8.46
CA LYS A 162 -19.63 30.04 -9.90
C LYS A 162 -18.66 29.17 -10.72
N ALA A 163 -17.37 29.18 -10.37
CA ALA A 163 -16.36 28.36 -11.05
C ALA A 163 -16.63 26.86 -10.88
N TYR A 164 -16.92 26.39 -9.66
CA TYR A 164 -17.24 24.97 -9.43
C TYR A 164 -18.57 24.54 -10.07
N ARG A 165 -19.54 25.45 -10.21
CA ARG A 165 -20.76 25.17 -10.97
C ARG A 165 -20.44 24.89 -12.44
N LYS A 166 -19.51 25.66 -13.04
CA LYS A 166 -19.02 25.39 -14.39
C LYS A 166 -18.34 24.03 -14.52
N VAL A 167 -17.54 23.63 -13.53
CA VAL A 167 -16.95 22.28 -13.50
C VAL A 167 -18.03 21.20 -13.51
N SER A 168 -19.06 21.32 -12.68
CA SER A 168 -20.17 20.36 -12.59
C SER A 168 -21.04 20.34 -13.87
N GLU A 169 -21.25 21.49 -14.51
CA GLU A 169 -21.93 21.59 -15.81
C GLU A 169 -21.14 20.87 -16.93
N LEU A 170 -19.81 20.99 -16.94
CA LEU A 170 -18.94 20.35 -17.94
C LEU A 170 -18.70 18.87 -17.67
N LYS A 171 -18.81 18.42 -16.41
CA LYS A 171 -18.65 17.04 -15.97
C LYS A 171 -19.86 16.56 -15.15
N PRO A 172 -21.04 16.40 -15.78
CA PRO A 172 -22.22 15.94 -15.06
C PRO A 172 -21.98 14.53 -14.50
N GLY A 173 -22.15 14.36 -13.20
CA GLY A 173 -22.00 13.08 -12.51
C GLY A 173 -20.58 12.70 -12.07
N ASP A 174 -19.58 13.54 -12.35
CA ASP A 174 -18.24 13.35 -11.79
C ASP A 174 -18.27 13.57 -10.27
N ALA A 175 -17.87 12.55 -9.51
CA ALA A 175 -17.99 12.56 -8.06
C ALA A 175 -17.18 13.70 -7.41
N GLN A 176 -16.00 13.99 -7.95
CA GLN A 176 -15.13 15.04 -7.43
C GLN A 176 -15.73 16.43 -7.72
N ALA A 177 -16.24 16.66 -8.92
CA ALA A 177 -16.92 17.90 -9.29
C ALA A 177 -18.16 18.16 -8.43
N LEU A 178 -18.96 17.11 -8.16
CA LEU A 178 -20.12 17.18 -7.28
C LEU A 178 -19.72 17.51 -5.82
N ALA A 179 -18.67 16.87 -5.31
CA ALA A 179 -18.17 17.11 -3.96
C ALA A 179 -17.57 18.53 -3.81
N ASP A 180 -16.82 19.00 -4.80
CA ASP A 180 -16.27 20.36 -4.82
C ASP A 180 -17.37 21.42 -4.90
N LEU A 181 -18.42 21.20 -5.69
CA LEU A 181 -19.58 22.09 -5.74
C LEU A 181 -20.33 22.12 -4.40
N ALA A 182 -20.54 20.97 -3.76
CA ALA A 182 -21.20 20.91 -2.46
C ALA A 182 -20.43 21.70 -1.39
N ASP A 183 -19.10 21.53 -1.36
CA ASP A 183 -18.20 22.27 -0.48
C ASP A 183 -18.30 23.78 -0.71
N ALA A 184 -18.26 24.21 -1.97
CA ALA A 184 -18.36 25.62 -2.33
C ALA A 184 -19.71 26.25 -1.94
N ILE A 185 -20.83 25.53 -2.14
CA ILE A 185 -22.14 25.98 -1.67
C ILE A 185 -22.12 26.10 -0.14
N GLY A 186 -21.52 25.14 0.56
CA GLY A 186 -21.39 25.18 2.00
C GLY A 186 -20.59 26.39 2.48
N MET A 187 -19.44 26.68 1.85
CA MET A 187 -18.63 27.86 2.17
C MET A 187 -19.40 29.17 1.97
N ALA A 188 -20.16 29.29 0.87
CA ALA A 188 -21.01 30.45 0.61
C ALA A 188 -22.17 30.58 1.61
N ASN A 189 -22.65 29.46 2.16
CA ASN A 189 -23.77 29.39 3.11
C ASN A 189 -23.30 29.19 4.56
N ASN A 190 -22.32 29.95 5.03
CA ASN A 190 -21.82 29.92 6.42
C ASN A 190 -21.43 28.52 6.92
N ARG A 191 -20.82 27.71 6.04
CA ARG A 191 -20.44 26.31 6.28
C ARG A 191 -21.61 25.35 6.53
N SER A 192 -22.83 25.73 6.17
CA SER A 192 -23.97 24.81 6.22
C SER A 192 -23.95 23.85 5.04
N LEU A 193 -24.01 22.55 5.34
CA LEU A 193 -24.08 21.49 4.34
C LEU A 193 -25.51 20.94 4.17
N ASP A 194 -26.52 21.61 4.74
CA ASP A 194 -27.92 21.19 4.64
C ASP A 194 -28.53 21.57 3.28
N GLY A 195 -29.47 20.74 2.80
CA GLY A 195 -30.24 21.01 1.59
C GLY A 195 -29.52 20.55 0.32
N GLU A 196 -29.11 21.49 -0.54
CA GLU A 196 -28.47 21.18 -1.83
C GLU A 196 -27.09 20.50 -1.68
N PRO A 197 -26.17 20.96 -0.81
CA PRO A 197 -24.87 20.31 -0.63
C PRO A 197 -25.00 18.84 -0.24
N GLU A 198 -25.90 18.51 0.69
CA GLU A 198 -26.15 17.12 1.09
C GLU A 198 -26.60 16.25 -0.09
N LYS A 199 -27.50 16.76 -0.95
CA LYS A 199 -27.93 16.03 -2.15
C LYS A 199 -26.77 15.79 -3.12
N LEU A 200 -25.90 16.77 -3.29
CA LEU A 200 -24.72 16.66 -4.15
C LEU A 200 -23.69 15.68 -3.58
N ILE A 201 -23.45 15.69 -2.26
CA ILE A 201 -22.58 14.73 -1.57
C ILE A 201 -23.13 13.31 -1.72
N ALA A 202 -24.44 13.12 -1.56
CA ALA A 202 -25.07 11.82 -1.77
C ALA A 202 -24.94 11.33 -3.22
N GLN A 203 -25.05 12.23 -4.21
CA GLN A 203 -24.81 11.89 -5.61
C GLN A 203 -23.33 11.56 -5.87
N ALA A 204 -22.40 12.32 -5.27
CA ALA A 204 -20.96 12.06 -5.37
C ALA A 204 -20.61 10.68 -4.82
N LEU A 205 -21.09 10.33 -3.62
CA LEU A 205 -20.87 9.01 -3.01
C LEU A 205 -21.57 7.87 -3.76
N LYS A 206 -22.62 8.17 -4.52
CA LYS A 206 -23.26 7.19 -5.41
C LYS A 206 -22.44 6.95 -6.68
N ALA A 207 -21.83 8.01 -7.22
CA ALA A 207 -20.98 7.93 -8.40
C ALA A 207 -19.62 7.28 -8.08
N ASP A 208 -19.01 7.67 -6.96
CA ASP A 208 -17.78 7.10 -6.42
C ASP A 208 -17.90 6.97 -4.89
N PRO A 209 -18.16 5.75 -4.37
CA PRO A 209 -18.25 5.49 -2.94
C PRO A 209 -16.97 5.78 -2.16
N ASP A 210 -15.82 5.86 -2.83
CA ASP A 210 -14.50 6.04 -2.24
C ASP A 210 -13.96 7.47 -2.38
N ASN A 211 -14.74 8.38 -2.96
CA ASN A 211 -14.34 9.78 -3.12
C ASN A 211 -14.04 10.43 -1.75
N VAL A 212 -12.77 10.77 -1.53
CA VAL A 212 -12.24 11.27 -0.26
C VAL A 212 -13.00 12.51 0.23
N LYS A 213 -13.23 13.50 -0.64
CA LYS A 213 -13.89 14.75 -0.24
C LYS A 213 -15.37 14.51 0.09
N ALA A 214 -16.08 13.72 -0.72
CA ALA A 214 -17.48 13.39 -0.45
C ALA A 214 -17.65 12.62 0.86
N LEU A 215 -16.74 11.68 1.15
CA LEU A 215 -16.70 10.97 2.44
C LEU A 215 -16.43 11.94 3.61
N ALA A 216 -15.48 12.86 3.45
CA ALA A 216 -15.16 13.86 4.47
C ALA A 216 -16.35 14.78 4.79
N LEU A 217 -16.99 15.34 3.76
CA LEU A 217 -18.16 16.21 3.92
C LEU A 217 -19.37 15.44 4.46
N GLY A 218 -19.60 14.22 3.99
CA GLY A 218 -20.65 13.34 4.51
C GLY A 218 -20.48 13.02 6.00
N GLY A 219 -19.23 12.81 6.44
CA GLY A 219 -18.90 12.64 7.85
C GLY A 219 -19.21 13.90 8.68
N THR A 220 -18.93 15.09 8.14
CA THR A 220 -19.29 16.37 8.78
C THR A 220 -20.80 16.54 8.94
N ILE A 221 -21.59 16.18 7.91
CA ILE A 221 -23.06 16.18 8.01
C ILE A 221 -23.53 15.22 9.12
N ALA A 222 -22.97 14.01 9.15
CA ALA A 222 -23.31 13.02 10.18
C ALA A 222 -22.95 13.52 11.59
N PHE A 223 -21.80 14.18 11.76
CA PHE A 223 -21.36 14.75 13.03
C PHE A 223 -22.28 15.87 13.51
N ASN A 224 -22.67 16.78 12.62
CA ASN A 224 -23.58 17.89 12.94
C ASN A 224 -24.98 17.41 13.34
N ARG A 225 -25.37 16.21 12.89
CA ARG A 225 -26.63 15.54 13.27
C ARG A 225 -26.47 14.57 14.45
N GLU A 226 -25.35 14.64 15.16
CA GLU A 226 -25.03 13.79 16.32
C GLU A 226 -24.97 12.30 16.01
N GLN A 227 -24.86 11.93 14.72
CA GLN A 227 -24.68 10.55 14.25
C GLN A 227 -23.20 10.15 14.31
N TYR A 228 -22.61 10.27 15.49
CA TYR A 228 -21.17 10.11 15.69
C TYR A 228 -20.59 8.79 15.15
N PRO A 229 -21.23 7.61 15.29
CA PRO A 229 -20.70 6.37 14.72
C PRO A 229 -20.59 6.43 13.19
N LYS A 230 -21.55 7.06 12.52
CA LYS A 230 -21.55 7.23 11.06
C LYS A 230 -20.49 8.23 10.63
N ALA A 231 -20.30 9.31 11.38
CA ALA A 231 -19.25 10.30 11.12
C ALA A 231 -17.86 9.65 11.17
N VAL A 232 -17.58 8.88 12.22
CA VAL A 232 -16.34 8.10 12.37
C VAL A 232 -16.11 7.18 11.19
N GLN A 233 -17.12 6.39 10.80
CA GLN A 233 -16.99 5.46 9.67
C GLN A 233 -16.62 6.16 8.36
N LEU A 234 -17.27 7.28 8.05
CA LEU A 234 -17.03 8.03 6.82
C LEU A 234 -15.65 8.69 6.82
N TRP A 235 -15.26 9.31 7.92
CA TRP A 235 -13.96 9.96 8.06
C TRP A 235 -12.80 8.98 8.06
N GLU A 236 -12.91 7.84 8.73
CA GLU A 236 -11.85 6.81 8.67
C GLU A 236 -11.68 6.25 7.26
N ARG A 237 -12.77 6.09 6.50
CA ARG A 237 -12.69 5.70 5.09
C ARG A 237 -12.03 6.78 4.25
N ALA A 238 -12.37 8.05 4.47
CA ALA A 238 -11.71 9.17 3.81
C ALA A 238 -10.20 9.19 4.10
N ILE A 239 -9.78 8.96 5.35
CA ILE A 239 -8.36 8.90 5.74
C ILE A 239 -7.65 7.73 5.04
N ARG A 240 -8.25 6.53 5.02
CA ARG A 240 -7.67 5.36 4.34
C ARG A 240 -7.47 5.62 2.84
N ASN A 241 -8.45 6.26 2.20
CA ASN A 241 -8.42 6.49 0.77
C ASN A 241 -7.49 7.67 0.37
N ALA A 242 -7.31 8.66 1.24
CA ALA A 242 -6.43 9.80 1.00
C ALA A 242 -4.94 9.50 1.25
N GLY A 243 -4.66 8.45 2.02
CA GLY A 243 -3.34 8.19 2.57
C GLY A 243 -3.27 8.61 4.04
N PRO A 244 -2.90 7.69 4.95
CA PRO A 244 -3.03 7.92 6.39
C PRO A 244 -2.09 8.98 6.99
N THR A 245 -1.02 9.36 6.30
CA THR A 245 0.09 10.11 6.90
C THR A 245 0.10 11.61 6.57
N GLY A 246 -0.81 12.08 5.71
CA GLY A 246 -0.85 13.49 5.28
C GLY A 246 -1.49 14.44 6.30
N GLU A 247 -1.30 15.75 6.12
CA GLU A 247 -1.93 16.80 6.95
C GLU A 247 -3.46 16.66 7.00
N PHE A 248 -4.09 16.37 5.86
CA PHE A 248 -5.52 16.08 5.77
C PHE A 248 -5.93 14.92 6.69
N ALA A 249 -5.14 13.85 6.72
CA ALA A 249 -5.41 12.71 7.58
C ALA A 249 -5.29 13.06 9.07
N GLN A 250 -4.29 13.87 9.44
CA GLN A 250 -4.11 14.33 10.82
C GLN A 250 -5.27 15.23 11.27
N GLN A 251 -5.68 16.18 10.43
CA GLN A 251 -6.82 17.06 10.71
C GLN A 251 -8.11 16.25 10.87
N LEU A 252 -8.34 15.30 9.97
CA LEU A 252 -9.54 14.47 10.00
C LEU A 252 -9.53 13.46 11.15
N GLN A 253 -8.35 13.01 11.58
CA GLN A 253 -8.20 12.17 12.78
C GLN A 253 -8.67 12.89 14.04
N GLY A 254 -8.34 14.18 14.20
CA GLY A 254 -8.85 14.98 15.33
C GLY A 254 -10.37 15.03 15.37
N ALA A 255 -11.03 15.11 14.21
CA ALA A 255 -12.49 15.06 14.11
C ALA A 255 -13.04 13.66 14.45
N VAL A 256 -12.36 12.59 14.02
CA VAL A 256 -12.69 11.20 14.40
C VAL A 256 -12.62 11.01 15.91
N ASP A 257 -11.56 11.50 16.56
CA ASP A 257 -11.36 11.33 18.00
C ASP A 257 -12.45 12.09 18.79
N GLU A 258 -12.79 13.31 18.38
CA GLU A 258 -13.88 14.08 18.98
C GLU A 258 -15.24 13.40 18.78
N ALA A 259 -15.52 12.86 17.60
CA ALA A 259 -16.74 12.10 17.35
C ALA A 259 -16.81 10.83 18.20
N ARG A 260 -15.70 10.10 18.35
CA ARG A 260 -15.62 8.93 19.24
C ARG A 260 -15.95 9.31 20.68
N LYS A 261 -15.35 10.39 21.17
CA LYS A 261 -15.59 10.92 22.51
C LYS A 261 -17.06 11.31 22.74
N ARG A 262 -17.66 12.09 21.83
CA ARG A 262 -19.07 12.50 21.94
C ARG A 262 -20.04 11.34 21.80
N GLY A 263 -19.70 10.35 20.97
CA GLY A 263 -20.50 9.13 20.78
C GLY A 263 -20.28 8.04 21.82
N GLY A 264 -19.45 8.26 22.85
CA GLY A 264 -19.14 7.26 23.87
C GLY A 264 -18.41 6.02 23.34
N MET A 265 -17.74 6.13 22.18
CA MET A 265 -16.98 5.05 21.57
C MET A 265 -15.57 4.98 22.16
N PRO A 266 -14.97 3.78 22.26
CA PRO A 266 -13.60 3.64 22.74
C PRO A 266 -12.63 4.38 21.80
N SER A 267 -11.60 4.99 22.41
CA SER A 267 -10.48 5.58 21.69
C SER A 267 -9.79 4.50 20.85
N ALA A 268 -9.59 4.78 19.56
CA ALA A 268 -8.87 3.90 18.65
C ALA A 268 -7.51 4.53 18.32
N PRO A 269 -6.48 3.74 18.02
CA PRO A 269 -5.24 4.28 17.47
C PRO A 269 -5.53 5.04 16.16
N PRO A 270 -4.72 6.05 15.80
CA PRO A 270 -4.91 6.80 14.56
C PRO A 270 -5.03 5.86 13.36
N VAL A 271 -5.83 6.21 12.36
CA VAL A 271 -6.02 5.37 11.15
C VAL A 271 -4.68 5.07 10.45
N ALA A 272 -3.67 5.92 10.66
CA ALA A 272 -2.29 5.71 10.21
C ALA A 272 -1.51 4.61 10.90
N GLN A 273 -1.88 4.30 12.14
CA GLN A 273 -1.25 3.30 12.99
C GLN A 273 -2.15 2.07 13.15
N ALA A 274 -3.45 2.22 12.85
CA ALA A 274 -4.37 1.12 12.71
C ALA A 274 -4.05 0.36 11.43
N ALA A 275 -3.40 -0.80 11.56
CA ALA A 275 -3.44 -1.84 10.53
C ALA A 275 -4.91 -2.02 10.08
N PRO A 276 -5.22 -2.36 8.81
CA PRO A 276 -6.59 -2.42 8.32
C PRO A 276 -7.43 -3.37 9.19
N GLN A 277 -8.23 -2.78 10.08
CA GLN A 277 -9.10 -3.47 11.03
C GLN A 277 -10.53 -3.42 10.49
N ALA A 278 -11.15 -4.60 10.40
CA ALA A 278 -12.58 -4.76 10.20
C ALA A 278 -13.37 -4.14 11.38
N PRO A 279 -14.66 -3.77 11.22
CA PRO A 279 -15.36 -2.88 12.14
C PRO A 279 -15.49 -3.47 13.55
N ALA A 280 -15.08 -2.67 14.55
CA ALA A 280 -15.19 -3.00 15.96
C ALA A 280 -16.60 -2.71 16.50
N VAL A 281 -17.22 -3.73 17.12
CA VAL A 281 -18.34 -3.57 18.08
C VAL A 281 -17.77 -3.51 19.51
N PRO A 282 -18.40 -2.75 20.44
CA PRO A 282 -17.79 -2.40 21.71
C PRO A 282 -17.78 -3.57 22.71
N ALA A 283 -16.70 -3.67 23.48
CA ALA A 283 -16.52 -4.66 24.52
C ALA A 283 -17.22 -4.25 25.82
N SER A 284 -18.31 -4.94 26.16
CA SER A 284 -18.60 -5.35 27.54
C SER A 284 -19.69 -6.43 27.55
N ALA A 285 -19.25 -7.66 27.89
CA ALA A 285 -19.96 -8.74 28.56
C ALA A 285 -19.65 -10.10 27.93
N GLY A 286 -19.03 -10.97 28.73
CA GLY A 286 -19.24 -12.41 28.63
C GLY A 286 -18.31 -13.15 27.67
N ALA A 287 -17.54 -14.07 28.24
CA ALA A 287 -16.93 -15.18 27.56
C ALA A 287 -17.86 -15.83 26.50
N ALA A 288 -17.24 -16.34 25.43
CA ALA A 288 -17.82 -17.17 24.35
C ALA A 288 -18.30 -16.46 23.07
N ALA A 289 -17.39 -15.82 22.32
CA ALA A 289 -17.57 -15.64 20.87
C ALA A 289 -16.26 -15.36 20.09
N ALA A 290 -15.15 -16.05 20.43
CA ALA A 290 -13.98 -16.15 19.53
C ALA A 290 -14.20 -17.30 18.52
N ALA A 291 -15.25 -17.18 17.70
CA ALA A 291 -15.62 -18.19 16.71
C ALA A 291 -15.65 -17.58 15.32
N GLY A 292 -14.46 -17.29 14.77
CA GLY A 292 -14.28 -16.98 13.36
C GLY A 292 -13.11 -17.81 12.83
N ALA A 293 -13.41 -18.83 12.03
CA ALA A 293 -12.47 -19.65 11.26
C ALA A 293 -11.39 -20.42 12.03
N VAL A 294 -11.73 -21.01 13.18
CA VAL A 294 -10.84 -21.92 13.90
C VAL A 294 -11.16 -23.36 13.51
N ILE A 295 -10.16 -24.11 13.05
CA ILE A 295 -10.27 -25.56 12.84
C ILE A 295 -9.51 -26.27 13.95
N THR A 296 -10.17 -27.18 14.67
CA THR A 296 -9.54 -27.99 15.72
C THR A 296 -9.65 -29.47 15.43
N GLY A 297 -8.67 -30.23 15.91
CA GLY A 297 -8.68 -31.68 15.79
C GLY A 297 -7.51 -32.36 16.48
N ARG A 298 -7.46 -33.67 16.36
CA ARG A 298 -6.41 -34.54 16.88
C ARG A 298 -5.61 -35.15 15.75
N VAL A 299 -4.28 -35.13 15.90
CA VAL A 299 -3.36 -35.86 15.02
C VAL A 299 -3.00 -37.19 15.66
N GLU A 300 -3.12 -38.27 14.88
CA GLU A 300 -2.76 -39.63 15.26
C GLU A 300 -1.84 -40.27 14.22
N LEU A 301 -1.02 -41.21 14.66
CA LEU A 301 -0.12 -41.97 13.81
C LEU A 301 -0.64 -43.38 13.58
N ALA A 302 -0.71 -43.79 12.31
CA ALA A 302 -1.08 -45.16 11.97
C ALA A 302 -0.07 -46.17 12.58
N PRO A 303 -0.53 -47.28 13.16
CA PRO A 303 0.33 -48.28 13.78
C PRO A 303 1.47 -48.78 12.90
N ALA A 304 1.24 -48.90 11.60
CA ALA A 304 2.20 -49.41 10.61
C ALA A 304 3.39 -48.47 10.34
N LEU A 305 3.29 -47.19 10.71
CA LEU A 305 4.32 -46.18 10.44
C LEU A 305 5.13 -45.77 11.68
N ARG A 306 4.87 -46.38 12.85
CA ARG A 306 5.55 -46.08 14.11
C ARG A 306 7.05 -46.29 14.07
N GLU A 307 7.52 -47.31 13.35
CA GLU A 307 8.95 -47.64 13.23
C GLU A 307 9.70 -46.70 12.26
N ARG A 308 8.99 -45.83 11.53
CA ARG A 308 9.57 -44.95 10.51
C ARG A 308 9.72 -43.49 10.96
N ILE A 309 9.27 -43.18 12.18
CA ILE A 309 9.31 -41.86 12.81
C ILE A 309 10.33 -41.83 13.95
N ALA A 310 11.16 -40.79 13.98
CA ALA A 310 12.01 -40.47 15.12
C ALA A 310 11.33 -39.41 16.01
N PRO A 311 11.54 -39.43 17.35
CA PRO A 311 10.93 -38.45 18.27
C PRO A 311 11.27 -36.98 17.94
N GLY A 312 12.42 -36.74 17.30
CA GLY A 312 12.87 -35.41 16.87
C GLY A 312 12.33 -34.95 15.52
N ASP A 313 11.56 -35.78 14.81
CA ASP A 313 11.02 -35.41 13.50
C ASP A 313 10.00 -34.28 13.64
N THR A 314 9.98 -33.36 12.68
CA THR A 314 9.08 -32.20 12.72
C THR A 314 7.73 -32.56 12.12
N VAL A 315 6.65 -32.31 12.85
CA VAL A 315 5.27 -32.48 12.41
C VAL A 315 4.68 -31.12 12.02
N PHE A 316 4.28 -30.98 10.77
CA PHE A 316 3.59 -29.82 10.24
C PHE A 316 2.11 -30.15 10.05
N VAL A 317 1.22 -29.42 10.72
CA VAL A 317 -0.23 -29.47 10.46
C VAL A 317 -0.59 -28.22 9.68
N PHE A 318 -1.22 -28.35 8.52
CA PHE A 318 -1.53 -27.23 7.65
C PHE A 318 -2.92 -27.32 7.04
N ALA A 319 -3.54 -26.18 6.77
CA ALA A 319 -4.77 -26.09 5.99
C ALA A 319 -4.46 -25.55 4.60
N ARG A 320 -5.02 -26.15 3.55
CA ARG A 320 -4.97 -25.63 2.17
C ARG A 320 -6.37 -25.48 1.60
N PRO A 321 -6.59 -24.60 0.61
CA PRO A 321 -7.87 -24.52 -0.09
C PRO A 321 -8.25 -25.90 -0.66
N ALA A 322 -9.53 -26.25 -0.63
CA ALA A 322 -10.01 -27.49 -1.27
C ALA A 322 -9.89 -27.41 -2.82
N GLU A 323 -9.93 -26.21 -3.37
CA GLU A 323 -9.84 -25.93 -4.81
C GLU A 323 -8.79 -24.83 -5.09
N GLY A 324 -8.04 -24.96 -6.19
CA GLY A 324 -7.06 -23.96 -6.62
C GLY A 324 -5.65 -24.21 -6.07
N SER A 325 -5.10 -23.23 -5.35
CA SER A 325 -3.67 -23.20 -4.98
C SER A 325 -3.29 -24.32 -4.02
N ARG A 326 -2.12 -24.93 -4.24
CA ARG A 326 -1.54 -25.97 -3.36
C ARG A 326 -0.78 -25.37 -2.17
N MET A 327 -0.73 -24.05 -2.05
CA MET A 327 -0.05 -23.37 -0.94
C MET A 327 -0.90 -23.43 0.34
N PRO A 328 -0.29 -23.71 1.50
CA PRO A 328 -0.99 -23.73 2.78
C PRO A 328 -1.36 -22.32 3.25
N LEU A 329 -2.55 -22.18 3.84
CA LEU A 329 -3.12 -20.94 4.39
C LEU A 329 -2.70 -20.73 5.85
N ALA A 330 -2.55 -21.81 6.60
CA ALA A 330 -2.12 -21.81 7.99
C ALA A 330 -1.26 -23.04 8.24
N ILE A 331 -0.19 -22.90 9.02
CA ILE A 331 0.73 -23.99 9.38
C ILE A 331 1.05 -23.93 10.87
N VAL A 332 0.96 -25.07 11.54
CA VAL A 332 1.44 -25.30 12.91
C VAL A 332 2.59 -26.30 12.86
N LYS A 333 3.68 -25.96 13.54
CA LYS A 333 4.84 -26.84 13.73
C LYS A 333 4.84 -27.45 15.13
N ARG A 334 5.05 -28.77 15.20
CA ARG A 334 5.18 -29.59 16.41
C ARG A 334 6.28 -30.64 16.22
N THR A 335 6.59 -31.41 17.26
CA THR A 335 7.51 -32.55 17.18
C THR A 335 6.79 -33.88 17.25
N ALA A 336 7.38 -34.91 16.63
CA ALA A 336 6.78 -36.25 16.57
C ALA A 336 6.69 -36.93 17.94
N ALA A 337 7.54 -36.54 18.90
CA ALA A 337 7.44 -36.94 20.30
C ALA A 337 6.11 -36.55 20.97
N GLU A 338 5.42 -35.53 20.45
CA GLU A 338 4.16 -35.03 21.00
C GLU A 338 2.93 -35.81 20.50
N LEU A 339 3.09 -36.79 19.60
CA LEU A 339 1.97 -37.56 19.06
C LEU A 339 1.41 -38.57 20.08
N PRO A 340 0.08 -38.69 20.23
CA PRO A 340 -0.97 -37.88 19.61
C PRO A 340 -1.20 -36.54 20.34
N PHE A 341 -1.43 -35.47 19.58
CA PHE A 341 -1.73 -34.14 20.12
C PHE A 341 -2.96 -33.49 19.47
N GLU A 342 -3.53 -32.51 20.16
CA GLU A 342 -4.59 -31.62 19.66
C GLU A 342 -3.98 -30.41 18.94
N PHE A 343 -4.54 -30.04 17.80
CA PHE A 343 -4.12 -28.88 17.01
C PHE A 343 -5.24 -27.86 16.85
N THR A 344 -4.83 -26.61 16.66
CA THR A 344 -5.71 -25.49 16.37
C THR A 344 -5.11 -24.69 15.21
N LEU A 345 -5.86 -24.59 14.11
CA LEU A 345 -5.53 -23.76 12.96
C LEU A 345 -6.47 -22.55 12.93
N ASP A 346 -5.89 -21.36 12.86
CA ASP A 346 -6.61 -20.11 12.80
C ASP A 346 -5.86 -19.09 11.94
N ASP A 347 -6.48 -17.93 11.70
CA ASP A 347 -5.93 -16.87 10.86
C ASP A 347 -4.68 -16.18 11.44
N SER A 348 -4.37 -16.35 12.73
CA SER A 348 -3.15 -15.78 13.32
C SER A 348 -1.88 -16.44 12.79
N GLN A 349 -2.04 -17.61 12.17
CA GLN A 349 -0.97 -18.43 11.63
C GLN A 349 -0.80 -18.26 10.10
N ALA A 350 -1.56 -17.35 9.48
CA ALA A 350 -1.45 -17.05 8.06
C ALA A 350 -0.29 -16.08 7.77
N MET A 351 0.54 -16.41 6.77
CA MET A 351 1.74 -15.63 6.43
C MET A 351 1.44 -14.32 5.68
N THR A 352 0.31 -14.22 4.99
CA THR A 352 -0.11 -13.01 4.25
C THR A 352 -1.58 -12.69 4.50
N GLN A 353 -1.95 -11.40 4.45
CA GLN A 353 -3.32 -10.96 4.76
C GLN A 353 -4.35 -11.32 3.68
N GLU A 354 -3.91 -11.64 2.46
CA GLU A 354 -4.75 -11.91 1.29
C GLU A 354 -5.16 -13.41 1.16
N MET A 355 -4.51 -14.30 1.91
CA MET A 355 -4.71 -15.76 1.82
C MET A 355 -4.94 -16.36 3.21
N ARG A 356 -6.11 -16.10 3.78
CA ARG A 356 -6.50 -16.52 5.14
C ARG A 356 -7.46 -17.70 5.16
N LEU A 357 -7.47 -18.42 6.28
CA LEU A 357 -8.36 -19.55 6.51
C LEU A 357 -9.83 -19.09 6.53
N SER A 358 -10.12 -17.93 7.14
CA SER A 358 -11.46 -17.33 7.18
C SER A 358 -12.07 -16.94 5.83
N MET A 359 -11.24 -16.79 4.79
CA MET A 359 -11.71 -16.42 3.46
C MET A 359 -12.14 -17.65 2.64
N GLN A 360 -11.90 -18.86 3.14
CA GLN A 360 -12.25 -20.10 2.46
C GLN A 360 -13.53 -20.72 3.03
N LYS A 361 -14.37 -21.28 2.16
CA LYS A 361 -15.55 -22.05 2.59
C LYS A 361 -15.17 -23.46 3.04
N ASN A 362 -14.33 -24.11 2.23
CA ASN A 362 -13.87 -25.48 2.44
C ASN A 362 -12.35 -25.55 2.32
N VAL A 363 -11.72 -26.32 3.20
CA VAL A 363 -10.29 -26.56 3.20
C VAL A 363 -9.98 -28.04 3.39
N ILE A 364 -8.80 -28.45 2.91
CA ILE A 364 -8.23 -29.75 3.21
C ILE A 364 -7.17 -29.53 4.28
N VAL A 365 -7.29 -30.25 5.40
CA VAL A 365 -6.28 -30.23 6.45
C VAL A 365 -5.32 -31.39 6.23
N GLY A 366 -4.04 -31.06 6.11
CA GLY A 366 -2.96 -32.02 5.97
C GLY A 366 -2.07 -32.04 7.20
N VAL A 367 -1.49 -33.19 7.48
CA VAL A 367 -0.38 -33.35 8.41
C VAL A 367 0.79 -33.97 7.66
N ARG A 368 2.00 -33.47 7.93
CA ARG A 368 3.24 -34.01 7.37
C ARG A 368 4.29 -34.17 8.46
N VAL A 369 5.00 -35.29 8.45
CA VAL A 369 6.20 -35.51 9.24
C VAL A 369 7.41 -35.36 8.31
N SER A 370 8.20 -34.34 8.57
CA SER A 370 9.40 -33.99 7.80
C SER A 370 10.64 -34.30 8.61
N LYS A 371 11.53 -35.12 8.03
CA LYS A 371 12.82 -35.45 8.64
C LYS A 371 13.86 -34.36 8.43
N THR A 372 13.68 -33.52 7.40
CA THR A 372 14.60 -32.42 7.08
C THR A 372 14.19 -31.09 7.71
N GLY A 373 13.02 -31.03 8.35
CA GLY A 373 12.50 -29.81 9.00
C GLY A 373 11.86 -28.81 8.03
N ASP A 374 11.71 -29.17 6.74
CA ASP A 374 11.06 -28.35 5.73
C ASP A 374 9.57 -28.63 5.65
N ALA A 375 8.77 -27.56 5.48
CA ALA A 375 7.32 -27.66 5.34
C ALA A 375 6.86 -28.13 3.93
N MET A 376 7.75 -28.10 2.92
CA MET A 376 7.47 -28.57 1.56
C MET A 376 7.61 -30.10 1.45
N PRO A 377 6.80 -30.77 0.59
CA PRO A 377 6.83 -32.23 0.47
C PRO A 377 8.17 -32.71 -0.09
N LYS A 378 8.81 -33.66 0.57
CA LYS A 378 9.94 -34.40 0.02
C LYS A 378 9.63 -35.90 -0.04
N ALA A 379 10.22 -36.57 -1.02
CA ALA A 379 10.10 -38.02 -1.16
C ALA A 379 10.62 -38.71 0.11
N GLY A 380 9.80 -39.57 0.70
CA GLY A 380 10.10 -40.27 1.95
C GLY A 380 9.50 -39.64 3.22
N ASP A 381 8.91 -38.44 3.14
CA ASP A 381 8.14 -37.86 4.24
C ASP A 381 6.84 -38.67 4.47
N LEU A 382 6.32 -38.63 5.69
CA LEU A 382 5.02 -39.25 6.01
C LEU A 382 3.95 -38.17 6.01
N GLN A 383 2.77 -38.48 5.48
CA GLN A 383 1.66 -37.54 5.43
C GLN A 383 0.31 -38.20 5.74
N GLY A 384 -0.67 -37.36 6.04
CA GLY A 384 -2.08 -37.71 6.16
C GLY A 384 -2.93 -36.50 5.79
N THR A 385 -4.08 -36.73 5.16
CA THR A 385 -4.97 -35.62 4.75
C THR A 385 -6.43 -35.92 5.06
N SER A 386 -7.20 -34.89 5.43
CA SER A 386 -8.64 -34.99 5.57
C SER A 386 -9.36 -34.90 4.21
N GLN A 387 -10.63 -35.30 4.20
CA GLN A 387 -11.56 -34.82 3.16
C GLN A 387 -11.78 -33.30 3.28
N PRO A 388 -12.35 -32.62 2.26
CA PRO A 388 -12.70 -31.21 2.37
C PRO A 388 -13.64 -30.97 3.55
N VAL A 389 -13.23 -30.08 4.46
CA VAL A 389 -13.99 -29.70 5.66
C VAL A 389 -14.31 -28.23 5.65
N ALA A 390 -15.45 -27.87 6.22
CA ALA A 390 -15.86 -26.48 6.34
C ALA A 390 -14.95 -25.74 7.33
N VAL A 391 -14.61 -24.49 7.02
CA VAL A 391 -13.84 -23.63 7.93
C VAL A 391 -14.67 -23.35 9.20
N GLY A 392 -14.08 -23.65 10.36
CA GLY A 392 -14.80 -23.68 11.65
C GLY A 392 -15.08 -25.09 12.22
N SER A 393 -14.74 -26.14 11.47
CA SER A 393 -14.92 -27.54 11.92
C SER A 393 -14.07 -27.87 13.15
N ARG A 394 -14.65 -28.58 14.11
CA ARG A 394 -13.99 -28.98 15.36
C ARG A 394 -13.96 -30.50 15.50
N GLY A 395 -12.94 -31.01 16.18
CA GLY A 395 -12.79 -32.44 16.44
C GLY A 395 -12.40 -33.26 15.21
N LEU A 396 -11.67 -32.66 14.25
CA LEU A 396 -11.13 -33.42 13.12
C LEU A 396 -10.19 -34.52 13.60
N ARG A 397 -10.27 -35.70 12.99
CA ARG A 397 -9.28 -36.77 13.20
C ARG A 397 -8.37 -36.86 11.98
N LEU A 398 -7.11 -36.51 12.15
CA LEU A 398 -6.08 -36.63 11.12
C LEU A 398 -5.19 -37.82 11.44
N VAL A 399 -5.12 -38.79 10.53
CA VAL A 399 -4.26 -39.97 10.68
C VAL A 399 -3.12 -39.86 9.67
N ILE A 400 -1.88 -40.00 10.14
CA ILE A 400 -0.69 -40.13 9.28
C ILE A 400 -0.60 -41.58 8.82
N ASP A 401 -0.90 -41.85 7.56
CA ASP A 401 -1.03 -43.20 6.99
C ASP A 401 -0.35 -43.37 5.62
N GLU A 402 0.05 -42.29 4.97
CA GLU A 402 0.70 -42.31 3.65
C GLU A 402 2.19 -41.94 3.72
N THR A 403 2.96 -42.42 2.74
CA THR A 403 4.33 -41.95 2.48
C THR A 403 4.34 -41.13 1.19
N VAL A 404 4.93 -39.94 1.24
CA VAL A 404 5.17 -39.09 0.07
C VAL A 404 6.13 -39.83 -0.87
N LYS A 405 5.67 -40.11 -2.09
CA LYS A 405 6.46 -40.79 -3.12
C LYS A 405 7.39 -39.83 -3.86
#